data_AF-A0A853JE18-F1
#
_entry.id   AF-A0A853JE18-F1
#
_cell.length_a   1.000
_cell.length_b   1.000
_cell.length_c   1.000
_cell.angle_alpha   90.00
_cell.angle_beta   90.00
_cell.angle_gamma   90.00
#
_symmetry.space_group_name_H-M   'P 1'
#
loop_
_entity.id
_entity.type
_entity.pdbx_description
1 polymer ?
#
loop_
_entity_poly.entity_id
_entity_poly.type
_entity_poly.pdbx_seq_one_letter_code
_entity_poly.pdbx_strand_id
1 'polypeptide(L)' 'MSSRPTKSKAKSPHPRQTRSAAEGGTDKRVTSERISEDLAAFRKSGGRIEVLGVTRVLTRIDGSGE' A
#
# COMPACT_ATOMS: atom_id res chain seq x y z
N MET A 1 -53.27 -31.79 10.55
CA MET A 1 -52.66 -30.95 9.50
C MET A 1 -51.32 -30.42 10.04
N SER A 2 -50.27 -31.23 9.99
CA SER A 2 -48.97 -30.89 10.59
C SER A 2 -47.97 -30.54 9.49
N SER A 3 -47.72 -29.25 9.30
CA SER A 3 -46.80 -28.74 8.28
C SER A 3 -45.37 -28.70 8.83
N ARG A 4 -44.46 -29.42 8.16
CA ARG A 4 -43.01 -29.42 8.43
C ARG A 4 -42.40 -28.04 8.13
N PRO A 5 -41.39 -27.58 8.89
CA PRO A 5 -40.61 -26.41 8.52
C PRO A 5 -39.66 -26.74 7.35
N THR A 6 -39.75 -26.01 6.25
CA THR A 6 -38.84 -26.12 5.10
C THR A 6 -37.56 -25.35 5.37
N LYS A 7 -36.45 -26.05 5.55
CA LYS A 7 -35.10 -25.49 5.68
C LYS A 7 -34.68 -24.85 4.35
N SER A 8 -34.79 -23.53 4.22
CA SER A 8 -34.31 -22.79 3.06
C SER A 8 -32.79 -22.77 3.05
N LYS A 9 -32.19 -23.29 1.97
CA LYS A 9 -30.74 -23.33 1.72
C LYS A 9 -30.14 -21.92 1.81
N ALA A 10 -29.24 -21.71 2.76
CA ALA A 10 -28.43 -20.50 2.84
C ALA A 10 -27.58 -20.39 1.57
N LYS A 11 -27.63 -19.24 0.90
CA LYS A 11 -26.74 -18.91 -0.21
C LYS A 11 -25.30 -18.88 0.33
N SER A 12 -24.45 -19.74 -0.22
CA SER A 12 -23.04 -19.83 0.13
C SER A 12 -22.37 -18.45 0.10
N PRO A 13 -21.50 -18.12 1.08
CA PRO A 13 -20.73 -16.89 1.00
C PRO A 13 -19.82 -16.99 -0.22
N HIS A 14 -19.91 -15.99 -1.11
CA HIS A 14 -18.97 -15.88 -2.21
C HIS A 14 -17.56 -15.79 -1.61
N PRO A 15 -16.56 -16.54 -2.12
CA PRO A 15 -15.20 -16.39 -1.63
C PRO A 15 -14.79 -14.95 -1.83
N ARG A 16 -14.59 -14.24 -0.72
CA ARG A 16 -14.03 -12.89 -0.72
C ARG A 16 -12.63 -13.04 -1.29
N GLN A 17 -12.45 -12.69 -2.56
CA GLN A 17 -11.17 -12.67 -3.23
C GLN A 17 -10.32 -11.63 -2.52
N THR A 18 -9.58 -12.05 -1.49
CA THR A 18 -8.50 -11.27 -0.91
C THR A 18 -7.49 -11.14 -2.04
N ARG A 19 -7.48 -9.97 -2.71
CA ARG A 19 -6.34 -9.62 -3.56
C ARG A 19 -5.11 -9.78 -2.68
N SER A 20 -4.27 -10.75 -3.01
CA SER A 20 -3.01 -11.00 -2.33
C SER A 20 -2.17 -9.73 -2.45
N ALA A 21 -2.30 -8.85 -1.48
CA ALA A 21 -1.45 -7.69 -1.31
C ALA A 21 -0.15 -8.17 -0.66
N ALA A 22 0.67 -8.90 -1.41
CA ALA A 22 2.09 -9.14 -1.12
C ALA A 22 2.69 -10.10 -2.18
N GLU A 23 2.77 -9.67 -3.44
CA GLU A 23 3.75 -10.24 -4.37
C GLU A 23 4.56 -9.09 -4.96
N GLY A 24 5.66 -8.76 -4.28
CA GLY A 24 6.53 -7.65 -4.68
C GLY A 24 7.74 -7.43 -3.78
N GLY A 25 7.95 -8.30 -2.78
CA GLY A 25 9.17 -8.31 -1.97
C GLY A 25 10.17 -9.31 -2.54
N THR A 26 11.07 -8.84 -3.40
CA THR A 26 12.36 -9.47 -3.67
C THR A 26 13.29 -8.40 -4.23
N ASP A 27 14.16 -7.85 -3.37
CA ASP A 27 15.47 -7.26 -3.69
C ASP A 27 15.63 -6.57 -5.07
N LYS A 28 14.67 -5.73 -5.45
CA LYS A 28 14.82 -4.95 -6.67
C LYS A 28 15.83 -3.85 -6.35
N ARG A 29 17.03 -3.97 -6.92
CA ARG A 29 18.05 -2.91 -6.90
C ARG A 29 17.37 -1.57 -7.15
N VAL A 30 17.47 -0.67 -6.17
CA VAL A 30 16.92 0.67 -6.23
C VAL A 30 17.75 1.44 -7.25
N THR A 31 17.16 1.76 -8.39
CA THR A 31 17.76 2.58 -9.45
C THR A 31 16.87 3.79 -9.71
N SER A 32 17.48 4.89 -10.17
CA SER A 32 16.74 6.11 -10.50
C SER A 32 15.63 5.85 -11.53
N GLU A 33 15.93 5.05 -12.56
CA GLU A 33 15.00 4.68 -13.62
C GLU A 33 13.73 4.00 -13.07
N ARG A 34 13.88 2.98 -12.21
CA ARG A 34 12.74 2.29 -11.60
C ARG A 34 11.90 3.19 -10.70
N ILE A 35 12.55 4.05 -9.90
CA ILE A 35 11.83 5.03 -9.08
C ILE A 35 10.97 5.93 -9.99
N SER A 36 11.50 6.36 -11.13
CA SER A 36 10.76 7.21 -12.07
C SER A 36 9.54 6.50 -12.68
N GLU A 37 9.68 5.22 -13.03
CA GLU A 37 8.59 4.37 -13.53
C GLU A 37 7.50 4.19 -12.46
N ASP A 38 7.88 3.87 -11.23
CA ASP A 38 6.96 3.68 -10.12
C ASP A 38 6.20 4.98 -9.79
N LEU A 39 6.89 6.13 -9.80
CA LEU A 39 6.26 7.44 -9.62
C LEU A 39 5.26 7.76 -10.75
N ALA A 40 5.59 7.42 -11.99
CA ALA A 40 4.68 7.61 -13.13
C ALA A 40 3.44 6.70 -13.01
N ALA A 41 3.63 5.43 -12.66
CA ALA A 41 2.54 4.48 -12.42
C ALA A 41 1.63 4.94 -11.27
N PHE A 42 2.21 5.43 -10.18
CA PHE A 42 1.48 5.98 -9.03
C PHE A 42 0.65 7.22 -9.41
N ARG A 43 1.21 8.15 -10.20
CA ARG A 43 0.47 9.32 -10.69
C ARG A 43 -0.66 8.90 -11.64
N LYS A 44 -0.41 7.94 -12.54
CA LYS A 44 -1.40 7.42 -13.49
C LYS A 44 -2.59 6.75 -12.79
N SER A 45 -2.38 6.11 -11.63
CA SER A 45 -3.45 5.52 -10.84
C SER A 45 -4.23 6.53 -9.99
N GLY A 46 -3.92 7.82 -10.10
CA GLY A 46 -4.57 8.91 -9.35
C GLY A 46 -3.90 9.22 -8.00
N GLY A 47 -2.73 8.64 -7.73
CA GLY A 47 -1.95 8.93 -6.54
C GLY A 47 -1.40 10.35 -6.52
N ARG A 48 -1.48 11.01 -5.35
CA ARG A 48 -0.88 12.31 -5.09
C ARG A 48 0.13 12.19 -3.96
N ILE A 49 1.30 12.79 -4.15
CA ILE A 49 2.33 12.91 -3.12
C ILE A 49 2.20 14.30 -2.51
N GLU A 50 1.89 14.38 -1.22
CA GLU A 50 1.78 15.64 -0.48
C GLU A 50 2.96 15.77 0.48
N VAL A 51 3.55 16.97 0.55
CA VAL A 51 4.68 17.26 1.44
C VAL A 51 4.11 17.80 2.75
N LEU A 52 4.24 17.01 3.82
CA LEU A 52 3.68 17.34 5.14
C LEU A 52 4.49 18.38 5.92
N GLY A 53 5.68 18.74 5.42
CA GLY A 53 6.56 19.73 6.04
C GLY A 53 8.02 19.48 5.68
N VAL A 54 8.89 20.36 6.17
CA VAL A 54 10.34 20.21 6.04
C VAL A 54 10.92 19.89 7.41
N THR A 55 11.45 18.69 7.59
CA THR A 55 12.21 18.34 8.80
C THR A 55 13.59 19.00 8.73
N ARG A 56 13.94 19.79 9.75
CA ARG A 56 15.29 20.36 9.86
C ARG A 56 16.30 19.23 10.07
N VAL A 57 17.36 19.20 9.27
CA VAL A 57 18.46 18.26 9.45
C VAL A 57 19.41 18.85 10.50
N LEU A 58 19.95 18.00 11.39
CA LEU A 58 20.98 18.41 12.33
C LEU A 58 22.27 18.74 11.57
N THR A 59 22.76 19.96 11.69
CA THR A 59 24.08 20.36 11.19
C THR A 59 25.14 19.78 12.12
N ARG A 60 26.11 19.04 11.59
CA ARG A 60 27.31 18.66 12.35
C ARG A 60 28.08 19.93 12.70
N ILE A 61 28.23 20.19 13.99
CA ILE A 61 29.09 21.24 14.50
C ILE A 61 30.46 20.58 14.70
N ASP A 62 31.35 20.70 13.72
CA ASP A 62 32.75 20.39 13.96
C ASP A 62 33.25 21.44 14.96
N GLY A 63 33.66 21.02 16.15
CA GLY A 63 33.82 21.84 17.36
C GLY A 63 34.75 23.06 17.25
N SER A 64 34.27 24.09 16.57
CA SER A 64 34.86 25.42 16.42
C SER A 64 33.86 26.47 16.90
N GLY A 65 33.20 26.20 18.03
CA GLY A 65 32.56 27.22 18.83
C GLY A 65 33.56 27.60 19.91
N GLU A 66 34.20 28.76 19.70
CA GLU A 66 35.11 29.51 20.59
C GLU A 66 35.28 29.01 22.03
#